data_AF-A0AAW0BSJ3-F1
#
_entry.id   AF-A0AAW0BSJ3-F1
#
_cell.length_a   1.000
_cell.length_b   1.000
_cell.length_c   1.000
_cell.angle_alpha   90.00
_cell.angle_beta   90.00
_cell.angle_gamma   90.00
#
_symmetry.space_group_name_H-M   'P 1'
#
loop_
_entity.id
_entity.type
_entity.pdbx_description
1 polymer ?
#
loop_
_entity_poly.entity_id
_entity_poly.type
_entity_poly.pdbx_seq_one_letter_code
_entity_poly.pdbx_strand_id
1 'polypeptide(L)'
;MSSNAEYRLLKDPNEPQERSQKRRRFRRVVFALVVLLVLLSFYPLDYDGNSSLLSQAESLKQCSLPLPPRAAPPSPHNLWASLTVSETSEIQAWLEAPHRNLNLTRASTSALSDNTIFLIETYYPPKADALAHLDSPASFNPPERYARVTIHHGSALEPTIKDYLVGPLPVDSSTTMKELTDIYHRDIPFNARGFISISELLAVWNSYTPEFRAAIEDLFNATLHGDQGTLAASGSGPFSFDGSFRRIWISWRKDVAGAWLHPLSFWNYFEVSGTDPSQWKVLKIVYGKQLFTSLESFLEAYRNGTLERRRVDGDVSWSTRKRVGSPRDLDHLPGPRSVSFAGLRFRVDRAKQYVSWMGWGMYLGFDRDMGLSLWDIRFKGSRIIYQLAPQEALAHYGGNDPMQSTTAWQDRYFGMGSAVRDMLPGYDCPHEAVYLPATTRTPLGSITVEKAICVFEQDTGKPITRHTGYVDGEFGAVKGYVLVVRSIAAVGK
;
A
#
# COMPACT_ATOMS: atom_id res chain seq x y z
N MET A 1 27.29 63.77 38.35
CA MET A 1 27.21 62.99 39.60
C MET A 1 27.60 61.56 39.28
N SER A 2 28.84 61.21 39.61
CA SER A 2 29.41 59.87 39.53
C SER A 2 29.45 59.32 40.94
N SER A 3 29.01 58.08 41.17
CA SER A 3 29.32 57.36 42.42
C SER A 3 30.15 56.13 42.08
N ASN A 4 31.46 56.30 42.32
CA ASN A 4 32.47 55.24 42.37
C ASN A 4 32.12 54.19 43.44
N ALA A 5 32.45 52.92 43.19
CA ALA A 5 33.10 52.09 44.21
C ALA A 5 33.79 50.88 43.57
N GLU A 6 35.05 50.71 43.95
CA GLU A 6 36.07 49.81 43.43
C GLU A 6 35.94 48.35 43.89
N TYR A 7 36.63 47.46 43.18
CA TYR A 7 36.82 46.04 43.50
C TYR A 7 37.73 45.82 44.72
N ARG A 8 37.50 44.74 45.49
CA ARG A 8 38.42 44.26 46.54
C ARG A 8 38.70 42.75 46.43
N LEU A 9 39.97 42.38 46.45
CA LEU A 9 40.50 41.01 46.41
C LEU A 9 40.31 40.29 47.75
N LEU A 10 39.82 39.05 47.69
CA LEU A 10 39.73 38.10 48.81
C LEU A 10 41.09 37.46 49.07
N LYS A 11 41.93 38.10 49.91
CA LYS A 11 42.77 37.47 50.95
C LYS A 11 43.77 38.46 51.54
N ASP A 12 43.68 38.63 52.85
CA ASP A 12 44.61 39.39 53.69
C ASP A 12 45.81 38.48 54.06
N PRO A 13 47.08 38.93 53.91
CA PRO A 13 48.26 38.14 54.26
C PRO A 13 48.52 37.98 55.77
N ASN A 14 47.74 38.63 56.66
CA ASN A 14 48.05 38.71 58.09
C ASN A 14 47.02 38.04 59.01
N GLU A 15 46.67 36.76 58.76
CA GLU A 15 45.87 35.97 59.70
C GLU A 15 46.74 34.97 60.51
N PRO A 16 46.72 34.97 61.85
CA PRO A 16 47.62 34.17 62.68
C PRO A 16 47.45 32.64 62.56
N GLN A 17 48.58 31.93 62.52
CA GLN A 17 48.69 30.48 62.51
C GLN A 17 48.26 29.84 63.84
N GLU A 18 46.98 29.47 64.00
CA GLU A 18 46.58 28.67 65.18
C GLU A 18 45.63 27.48 64.92
N ARG A 19 45.36 27.13 63.64
CA ARG A 19 44.51 25.97 63.28
C ARG A 19 45.23 24.81 62.58
N SER A 20 46.57 24.81 62.57
CA SER A 20 47.41 23.88 61.80
C SER A 20 47.44 22.43 62.35
N GLN A 21 47.37 22.22 63.67
CA GLN A 21 47.53 20.88 64.25
C GLN A 21 46.27 19.99 64.13
N LYS A 22 45.05 20.52 64.35
CA LYS A 22 43.80 19.73 64.22
C LYS A 22 43.56 19.27 62.78
N ARG A 23 43.88 20.11 61.79
CA ARG A 23 43.74 19.77 60.35
C ARG A 23 44.74 18.69 59.90
N ARG A 24 45.96 18.68 60.44
CA ARG A 24 46.95 17.62 60.17
C ARG A 24 46.55 16.28 60.79
N ARG A 25 45.97 16.27 62.00
CA ARG A 25 45.45 15.04 62.64
C ARG A 25 44.25 14.49 61.87
N PHE A 26 43.31 15.34 61.48
CA PHE A 26 42.14 14.93 60.69
C PHE A 26 42.54 14.39 59.30
N ARG A 27 43.48 15.04 58.60
CA ARG A 27 43.99 14.54 57.31
C ARG A 27 44.74 13.21 57.43
N ARG A 28 45.48 12.98 58.53
CA ARG A 28 46.16 11.68 58.77
C ARG A 28 45.16 10.57 59.07
N VAL A 29 44.08 10.85 59.82
CA VAL A 29 43.01 9.87 60.09
C VAL A 29 42.24 9.54 58.82
N VAL A 30 41.90 10.54 58.00
CA VAL A 30 41.23 10.32 56.71
C VAL A 30 42.14 9.55 55.74
N PHE A 31 43.43 9.87 55.68
CA PHE A 31 44.37 9.14 54.83
C PHE A 31 44.55 7.69 55.30
N ALA A 32 44.63 7.45 56.61
CA ALA A 32 44.69 6.10 57.17
C ALA A 32 43.41 5.29 56.89
N LEU A 33 42.23 5.91 56.99
CA LEU A 33 40.95 5.29 56.65
C LEU A 33 40.83 4.94 55.16
N VAL A 34 41.31 5.82 54.27
CA VAL A 34 41.32 5.56 52.83
C VAL A 34 42.30 4.43 52.50
N VAL A 35 43.48 4.40 53.10
CA VAL A 35 44.44 3.30 52.91
C VAL A 35 43.89 1.98 53.47
N LEU A 36 43.19 2.00 54.61
CA LEU A 36 42.53 0.82 55.18
C LEU A 36 41.41 0.30 54.26
N LEU A 37 40.58 1.18 53.69
CA LEU A 37 39.54 0.82 52.73
C LEU A 37 40.11 0.24 51.44
N VAL A 38 41.22 0.80 50.94
CA VAL A 38 41.93 0.28 49.77
C VAL A 38 42.54 -1.08 50.07
N LEU A 39 43.18 -1.27 51.23
CA LEU A 39 43.71 -2.58 51.64
C LEU A 39 42.60 -3.62 51.84
N LEU A 40 41.44 -3.22 52.40
CA LEU A 40 40.25 -4.08 52.50
C LEU A 40 39.66 -4.45 51.12
N SER A 41 39.83 -3.60 50.10
CA SER A 41 39.43 -3.94 48.72
C SER A 41 40.39 -4.90 48.00
N PHE A 42 41.60 -5.12 48.56
CA PHE A 42 42.58 -6.10 48.07
C PHE A 42 42.61 -7.40 48.87
N TYR A 43 41.82 -7.52 49.94
CA TYR A 43 41.57 -8.84 50.52
C TYR A 43 40.75 -9.64 49.49
N PRO A 44 41.26 -10.77 48.97
CA PRO A 44 40.40 -11.67 48.23
C PRO A 44 39.30 -12.08 49.20
N LEU A 45 38.06 -11.69 48.88
CA LEU A 45 36.94 -12.47 49.37
C LEU A 45 37.19 -13.86 48.82
N ASP A 46 37.62 -14.78 49.67
CA ASP A 46 37.44 -16.21 49.46
C ASP A 46 35.93 -16.40 49.33
N TYR A 47 35.44 -16.15 48.12
CA TYR A 47 34.18 -16.66 47.67
C TYR A 47 34.44 -18.15 47.55
N ASP A 48 34.14 -18.87 48.64
CA ASP A 48 33.97 -20.31 48.62
C ASP A 48 33.03 -20.58 47.46
N GLY A 49 33.63 -20.98 46.35
CA GLY A 49 32.97 -21.46 45.16
C GLY A 49 32.32 -22.78 45.51
N ASN A 50 31.28 -22.73 46.33
CA ASN A 50 30.29 -23.78 46.39
C ASN A 50 29.64 -23.79 45.02
N SER A 51 30.25 -24.57 44.13
CA SER A 51 29.77 -24.96 42.80
C SER A 51 28.53 -25.86 42.91
N SER A 52 27.64 -25.60 43.87
CA SER A 52 26.38 -26.30 44.07
C SER A 52 25.20 -25.59 43.39
N LEU A 53 25.40 -24.40 42.81
CA LEU A 53 24.39 -23.72 41.99
C LEU A 53 24.45 -24.05 40.49
N LEU A 54 25.49 -24.76 40.04
CA LEU A 54 25.61 -25.21 38.65
C LEU A 54 25.01 -26.61 38.41
N SER A 55 24.47 -27.27 39.44
CA SER A 55 23.91 -28.63 39.31
C SER A 55 22.38 -28.68 39.11
N GLN A 56 21.74 -27.54 38.82
CA GLN A 56 20.38 -27.50 38.28
C GLN A 56 20.36 -26.58 37.06
N ALA A 57 21.12 -26.94 36.03
CA ALA A 57 20.80 -26.47 34.69
C ALA A 57 19.46 -27.11 34.31
N GLU A 58 18.34 -26.49 34.69
CA GLU A 58 17.06 -26.78 34.03
C GLU A 58 17.32 -26.74 32.52
N SER A 59 16.90 -27.78 31.81
CA SER A 59 17.00 -27.78 30.36
C SER A 59 16.29 -26.52 29.83
N LEU A 60 16.96 -25.82 28.91
CA LEU A 60 16.42 -24.60 28.31
C LEU A 60 15.04 -24.92 27.71
N LYS A 61 13.98 -24.38 28.32
CA LYS A 61 12.61 -24.57 27.87
C LYS A 61 12.44 -23.86 26.53
N GLN A 62 11.85 -24.55 25.56
CA GLN A 62 11.56 -23.96 24.25
C GLN A 62 10.52 -22.85 24.40
N CYS A 63 10.77 -21.70 23.75
CA CYS A 63 9.80 -20.61 23.68
C CYS A 63 8.51 -21.07 22.98
N SER A 64 7.38 -20.47 23.36
CA SER A 64 6.10 -20.79 22.73
C SER A 64 6.11 -20.45 21.24
N LEU A 65 5.49 -21.31 20.43
CA LEU A 65 5.37 -21.06 18.99
C LEU A 65 4.56 -19.77 18.75
N PRO A 66 4.95 -18.93 17.76
CA PRO A 66 4.26 -17.69 17.43
C PRO A 66 3.02 -17.96 16.57
N LEU A 67 2.09 -18.76 17.09
CA LEU A 67 0.78 -18.99 16.46
C LEU A 67 -0.26 -18.09 17.13
N PRO A 68 -1.09 -17.36 16.36
CA PRO A 68 -2.11 -16.52 16.95
C PRO A 68 -3.18 -17.40 17.59
N PRO A 69 -3.59 -17.14 18.84
CA PRO A 69 -4.79 -17.75 19.38
C PRO A 69 -6.01 -17.34 18.55
N ARG A 70 -7.06 -18.16 18.57
CA ARG A 70 -8.31 -17.86 17.88
C ARG A 70 -9.00 -16.65 18.51
N ALA A 71 -9.47 -15.71 17.68
CA ALA A 71 -10.29 -14.59 18.13
C ALA A 71 -11.77 -15.00 18.27
N ALA A 72 -12.49 -14.30 19.14
CA ALA A 72 -13.93 -14.45 19.31
C ALA A 72 -14.61 -13.13 18.89
N PRO A 73 -15.08 -13.02 17.64
CA PRO A 73 -15.78 -11.84 17.18
C PRO A 73 -17.16 -11.68 17.87
N PRO A 74 -17.68 -10.44 18.01
CA PRO A 74 -18.97 -10.18 18.63
C PRO A 74 -20.16 -10.72 17.81
N SER A 75 -20.04 -10.77 16.48
CA SER A 75 -20.97 -11.46 15.58
C SER A 75 -20.27 -12.61 14.85
N PRO A 76 -20.95 -13.74 14.64
CA PRO A 76 -20.40 -14.84 13.85
C PRO A 76 -20.24 -14.50 12.35
N HIS A 77 -20.82 -13.40 11.87
CA HIS A 77 -20.78 -12.99 10.47
C HIS A 77 -19.89 -11.76 10.27
N ASN A 78 -18.98 -11.82 9.30
CA ASN A 78 -18.34 -10.62 8.76
C ASN A 78 -19.22 -10.10 7.62
N LEU A 79 -20.02 -9.06 7.90
CA LEU A 79 -20.98 -8.50 6.96
C LEU A 79 -20.32 -7.79 5.76
N TRP A 80 -19.02 -7.55 5.82
CA TRP A 80 -18.24 -6.80 4.82
C TRP A 80 -17.16 -7.67 4.15
N ALA A 81 -17.25 -9.00 4.32
CA ALA A 81 -16.35 -9.93 3.68
C ALA A 81 -16.47 -9.83 2.15
N SER A 82 -15.33 -9.97 1.48
CA SER A 82 -15.25 -10.09 0.01
C SER A 82 -16.04 -11.30 -0.45
N LEU A 83 -16.58 -11.24 -1.67
CA LEU A 83 -17.18 -12.40 -2.32
C LEU A 83 -16.13 -13.50 -2.52
N THR A 84 -16.53 -14.73 -2.29
CA THR A 84 -15.73 -15.91 -2.59
C THR A 84 -15.65 -16.15 -4.09
N VAL A 85 -14.68 -16.98 -4.51
CA VAL A 85 -14.54 -17.38 -5.92
C VAL A 85 -15.81 -18.09 -6.41
N SER A 86 -16.45 -18.92 -5.58
CA SER A 86 -17.72 -19.58 -5.92
C SER A 86 -18.83 -18.57 -6.17
N GLU A 87 -19.03 -17.64 -5.22
CA GLU A 87 -20.07 -16.60 -5.33
C GLU A 87 -19.88 -15.76 -6.59
N THR A 88 -18.67 -15.29 -6.88
CA THR A 88 -18.41 -14.50 -8.11
C THR A 88 -18.65 -15.31 -9.39
N SER A 89 -18.37 -16.61 -9.38
CA SER A 89 -18.58 -17.50 -10.53
C SER A 89 -20.07 -17.81 -10.75
N GLU A 90 -20.83 -18.03 -9.67
CA GLU A 90 -22.27 -18.24 -9.71
C GLU A 90 -23.01 -16.99 -10.20
N ILE A 91 -22.63 -15.81 -9.70
CA ILE A 91 -23.18 -14.52 -10.16
C ILE A 91 -22.89 -14.33 -11.65
N GLN A 92 -21.66 -14.60 -12.10
CA GLN A 92 -21.30 -14.49 -13.50
C GLN A 92 -22.12 -15.45 -14.38
N ALA A 93 -22.24 -16.71 -14.01
CA ALA A 93 -23.04 -17.69 -14.74
C ALA A 93 -24.53 -17.30 -14.80
N TRP A 94 -25.06 -16.73 -13.70
CA TRP A 94 -26.42 -16.23 -13.64
C TRP A 94 -26.67 -15.04 -14.57
N LEU A 95 -25.73 -14.10 -14.65
CA LEU A 95 -25.80 -12.94 -15.53
C LEU A 95 -25.72 -13.34 -17.02
N GLU A 96 -24.95 -14.37 -17.33
CA GLU A 96 -24.74 -14.87 -18.70
C GLU A 96 -25.90 -15.73 -19.22
N ALA A 97 -26.89 -16.02 -18.38
CA ALA A 97 -28.03 -16.81 -18.78
C ALA A 97 -28.81 -16.11 -19.92
N PRO A 98 -29.11 -16.78 -21.06
CA PRO A 98 -29.66 -16.13 -22.25
C PRO A 98 -30.95 -15.33 -22.01
N HIS A 99 -31.83 -15.83 -21.13
CA HIS A 99 -33.10 -15.19 -20.78
C HIS A 99 -32.94 -13.84 -20.05
N ARG A 100 -31.73 -13.48 -19.61
CA ARG A 100 -31.42 -12.16 -19.02
C ARG A 100 -31.23 -11.07 -20.08
N ASN A 101 -31.07 -11.43 -21.35
CA ASN A 101 -30.96 -10.51 -22.47
C ASN A 101 -29.84 -9.45 -22.31
N LEU A 102 -28.75 -9.80 -21.62
CA LEU A 102 -27.60 -8.91 -21.43
C LEU A 102 -26.57 -8.97 -22.57
N ASN A 103 -26.64 -9.99 -23.43
CA ASN A 103 -25.74 -10.20 -24.57
C ASN A 103 -24.25 -10.07 -24.19
N LEU A 104 -23.84 -10.78 -23.13
CA LEU A 104 -22.50 -10.64 -22.55
C LEU A 104 -21.45 -11.42 -23.33
N THR A 105 -20.32 -10.80 -23.59
CA THR A 105 -19.10 -11.44 -24.10
C THR A 105 -18.06 -11.52 -22.98
N ARG A 106 -17.34 -12.64 -22.90
CA ARG A 106 -16.26 -12.83 -21.93
C ARG A 106 -15.14 -11.80 -22.15
N ALA A 107 -14.64 -11.22 -21.06
CA ALA A 107 -13.58 -10.21 -21.07
C ALA A 107 -12.29 -10.61 -21.81
N SER A 108 -11.97 -11.91 -21.84
CA SER A 108 -10.78 -12.44 -22.55
C SER A 108 -10.86 -12.31 -24.07
N THR A 109 -12.08 -12.21 -24.62
CA THR A 109 -12.34 -12.21 -26.07
C THR A 109 -13.19 -11.02 -26.51
N SER A 110 -13.58 -10.12 -25.60
CA SER A 110 -14.48 -9.03 -25.93
C SER A 110 -13.78 -7.88 -26.66
N ALA A 111 -14.51 -7.30 -27.60
CA ALA A 111 -14.21 -6.00 -28.17
C ALA A 111 -14.83 -4.89 -27.32
N LEU A 112 -14.43 -3.63 -27.55
CA LEU A 112 -15.05 -2.48 -26.90
C LEU A 112 -16.52 -2.29 -27.28
N SER A 113 -16.93 -2.81 -28.45
CA SER A 113 -18.31 -2.82 -28.93
C SER A 113 -19.18 -3.92 -28.33
N ASP A 114 -18.66 -4.74 -27.40
CA ASP A 114 -19.43 -5.81 -26.75
C ASP A 114 -19.95 -5.37 -25.37
N ASN A 115 -20.95 -6.09 -24.84
CA ASN A 115 -21.31 -5.95 -23.44
C ASN A 115 -20.40 -6.84 -22.59
N THR A 116 -19.68 -6.26 -21.62
CA THR A 116 -18.70 -7.01 -20.83
C THR A 116 -18.85 -6.69 -19.35
N ILE A 117 -18.84 -7.72 -18.50
CA ILE A 117 -18.74 -7.54 -17.04
C ILE A 117 -17.33 -7.05 -16.70
N PHE A 118 -17.24 -5.87 -16.10
CA PHE A 118 -15.99 -5.28 -15.63
C PHE A 118 -15.68 -5.66 -14.17
N LEU A 119 -16.70 -5.66 -13.31
CA LEU A 119 -16.52 -5.86 -11.87
C LEU A 119 -17.66 -6.70 -11.30
N ILE A 120 -17.33 -7.57 -10.35
CA ILE A 120 -18.27 -8.24 -9.45
C ILE A 120 -17.65 -8.17 -8.06
N GLU A 121 -18.27 -7.41 -7.15
CA GLU A 121 -17.76 -7.21 -5.79
C GLU A 121 -18.88 -7.20 -4.75
N THR A 122 -18.54 -7.36 -3.48
CA THR A 122 -19.52 -7.27 -2.39
C THR A 122 -20.14 -5.87 -2.36
N TYR A 123 -21.47 -5.79 -2.35
CA TYR A 123 -22.16 -4.56 -1.98
C TYR A 123 -22.45 -4.57 -0.48
N TYR A 124 -21.90 -3.60 0.25
CA TYR A 124 -22.04 -3.55 1.70
C TYR A 124 -23.48 -3.23 2.12
N PRO A 125 -24.00 -3.89 3.18
CA PRO A 125 -25.36 -3.64 3.64
C PRO A 125 -25.52 -2.22 4.18
N PRO A 126 -26.75 -1.67 4.16
CA PRO A 126 -27.06 -0.41 4.82
C PRO A 126 -26.59 -0.43 6.27
N LYS A 127 -26.00 0.68 6.72
CA LYS A 127 -25.44 0.80 8.07
C LYS A 127 -26.48 0.52 9.16
N ALA A 128 -27.73 0.94 8.96
CA ALA A 128 -28.81 0.72 9.92
C ALA A 128 -29.04 -0.78 10.17
N ASP A 129 -29.14 -1.57 9.09
CA ASP A 129 -29.40 -3.01 9.17
C ASP A 129 -28.21 -3.77 9.75
N ALA A 130 -27.00 -3.37 9.35
CA ALA A 130 -25.77 -3.91 9.92
C ALA A 130 -25.68 -3.67 11.43
N LEU A 131 -26.00 -2.46 11.90
CA LEU A 131 -26.00 -2.13 13.32
C LEU A 131 -27.08 -2.89 14.09
N ALA A 132 -28.29 -3.01 13.55
CA ALA A 132 -29.38 -3.77 14.17
C ALA A 132 -28.95 -5.23 14.44
N HIS A 133 -28.30 -5.87 13.46
CA HIS A 133 -27.73 -7.21 13.64
C HIS A 133 -26.55 -7.23 14.63
N LEU A 134 -25.58 -6.32 14.51
CA LEU A 134 -24.36 -6.37 15.33
C LEU A 134 -24.59 -6.03 16.81
N ASP A 135 -25.63 -5.26 17.10
CA ASP A 135 -25.96 -4.85 18.47
C ASP A 135 -26.90 -5.87 19.14
N SER A 136 -27.70 -6.60 18.35
CA SER A 136 -28.62 -7.64 18.83
C SER A 136 -28.62 -8.88 17.90
N PRO A 137 -27.51 -9.64 17.80
CA PRO A 137 -27.35 -10.71 16.81
C PRO A 137 -28.28 -11.92 17.03
N ALA A 138 -28.85 -12.06 18.24
CA ALA A 138 -29.84 -13.08 18.55
C ALA A 138 -31.28 -12.69 18.12
N SER A 139 -31.53 -11.39 17.90
CA SER A 139 -32.87 -10.86 17.60
C SER A 139 -33.04 -10.48 16.13
N PHE A 140 -31.94 -10.14 15.45
CA PHE A 140 -31.96 -9.75 14.04
C PHE A 140 -31.06 -10.68 13.24
N ASN A 141 -31.60 -11.26 12.17
CA ASN A 141 -30.81 -12.03 11.21
C ASN A 141 -29.77 -11.13 10.53
N PRO A 142 -28.63 -11.68 10.08
CA PRO A 142 -27.68 -10.92 9.28
C PRO A 142 -28.38 -10.37 8.02
N PRO A 143 -28.06 -9.14 7.58
CA PRO A 143 -28.61 -8.59 6.34
C PRO A 143 -28.33 -9.50 5.16
N GLU A 144 -29.27 -9.55 4.22
CA GLU A 144 -29.07 -10.21 2.93
C GLU A 144 -27.82 -9.67 2.22
N ARG A 145 -27.09 -10.55 1.54
CA ARG A 145 -25.87 -10.21 0.81
C ARG A 145 -26.21 -9.89 -0.63
N TYR A 146 -25.62 -8.82 -1.14
CA TYR A 146 -25.75 -8.39 -2.52
C TYR A 146 -24.36 -8.18 -3.13
N ALA A 147 -24.29 -8.27 -4.46
CA ALA A 147 -23.12 -7.90 -5.24
C ALA A 147 -23.37 -6.62 -6.03
N ARG A 148 -22.35 -5.78 -6.13
CA ARG A 148 -22.28 -4.72 -7.13
C ARG A 148 -21.62 -5.29 -8.38
N VAL A 149 -22.30 -5.16 -9.50
CA VAL A 149 -21.83 -5.64 -10.80
C VAL A 149 -21.75 -4.47 -11.77
N THR A 150 -20.55 -4.19 -12.28
CA THR A 150 -20.34 -3.17 -13.32
C THR A 150 -20.32 -3.83 -14.68
N ILE A 151 -21.17 -3.37 -15.59
CA ILE A 151 -21.22 -3.83 -16.98
C ILE A 151 -20.90 -2.64 -17.89
N HIS A 152 -19.92 -2.84 -18.79
CA HIS A 152 -19.71 -1.95 -19.91
C HIS A 152 -20.66 -2.36 -21.02
N HIS A 153 -21.65 -1.53 -21.36
CA HIS A 153 -22.58 -1.77 -22.46
C HIS A 153 -22.04 -1.15 -23.75
N GLY A 154 -21.05 -1.80 -24.36
CA GLY A 154 -20.40 -1.33 -25.58
C GLY A 154 -21.24 -1.51 -26.86
N SER A 155 -22.19 -2.43 -26.86
CA SER A 155 -22.99 -2.78 -28.05
C SER A 155 -24.20 -1.88 -28.29
N ALA A 156 -24.51 -1.00 -27.33
CA ALA A 156 -25.61 -0.06 -27.46
C ALA A 156 -25.31 1.02 -28.51
N LEU A 157 -26.37 1.56 -29.14
CA LEU A 157 -26.24 2.70 -30.08
C LEU A 157 -25.53 3.89 -29.42
N GLU A 158 -25.89 4.16 -28.16
CA GLU A 158 -25.17 5.06 -27.27
C GLU A 158 -24.54 4.22 -26.14
N PRO A 159 -23.24 3.87 -26.25
CA PRO A 159 -22.56 3.06 -25.25
C PRO A 159 -22.61 3.70 -23.87
N THR A 160 -22.75 2.88 -22.83
CA THR A 160 -22.83 3.36 -21.44
C THR A 160 -22.20 2.36 -20.46
N ILE A 161 -21.92 2.80 -19.24
CA ILE A 161 -21.51 1.94 -18.14
C ILE A 161 -22.63 1.95 -17.11
N LYS A 162 -23.02 0.76 -16.66
CA LYS A 162 -24.06 0.61 -15.66
C LYS A 162 -23.57 -0.25 -14.52
N ASP A 163 -23.94 0.14 -13.32
CA ASP A 163 -23.83 -0.69 -12.15
C ASP A 163 -25.18 -1.31 -11.82
N TYR A 164 -25.12 -2.55 -11.36
CA TYR A 164 -26.28 -3.33 -10.97
C TYR A 164 -26.09 -3.86 -9.56
N LEU A 165 -27.17 -3.88 -8.80
CA LEU A 165 -27.26 -4.62 -7.56
C LEU A 165 -27.83 -6.01 -7.88
N VAL A 166 -27.07 -7.05 -7.63
CA VAL A 166 -27.45 -8.46 -7.86
C VAL A 166 -27.56 -9.18 -6.52
N GLY A 167 -28.71 -9.78 -6.26
CA GLY A 167 -28.96 -10.53 -5.04
C GLY A 167 -30.45 -10.76 -4.76
N PRO A 168 -30.79 -11.38 -3.63
CA PRO A 168 -29.88 -11.81 -2.56
C PRO A 168 -28.96 -12.98 -2.98
N LEU A 169 -27.86 -13.16 -2.25
CA LEU A 169 -26.90 -14.26 -2.37
C LEU A 169 -27.08 -15.28 -1.23
N PRO A 170 -26.80 -16.60 -1.44
CA PRO A 170 -26.30 -17.23 -2.66
C PRO A 170 -27.30 -17.18 -3.81
N VAL A 171 -26.82 -17.41 -5.04
CA VAL A 171 -27.68 -17.29 -6.23
C VAL A 171 -28.75 -18.38 -6.22
N ASP A 172 -30.02 -17.98 -6.28
CA ASP A 172 -31.17 -18.86 -6.34
C ASP A 172 -32.34 -18.27 -7.16
N SER A 173 -33.56 -18.81 -7.00
CA SER A 173 -34.76 -18.35 -7.71
C SER A 173 -35.27 -16.98 -7.24
N SER A 174 -34.88 -16.54 -6.05
CA SER A 174 -35.19 -15.21 -5.49
C SER A 174 -34.19 -14.14 -5.94
N THR A 175 -33.01 -14.54 -6.43
CA THR A 175 -32.01 -13.60 -6.93
C THR A 175 -32.57 -12.75 -8.08
N THR A 176 -32.45 -11.44 -7.91
CA THR A 176 -32.85 -10.42 -8.88
C THR A 176 -31.67 -9.51 -9.21
N MET A 177 -31.88 -8.66 -10.20
CA MET A 177 -30.96 -7.60 -10.57
C MET A 177 -31.74 -6.31 -10.73
N LYS A 178 -31.24 -5.23 -10.14
CA LYS A 178 -31.74 -3.86 -10.39
C LYS A 178 -30.57 -2.95 -10.73
N GLU A 179 -30.82 -1.94 -11.56
CA GLU A 179 -29.84 -0.89 -11.81
C GLU A 179 -29.55 -0.13 -10.49
N LEU A 180 -28.28 0.14 -10.24
CA LEU A 180 -27.78 0.79 -9.04
C LEU A 180 -27.40 2.23 -9.37
N THR A 181 -28.34 3.14 -9.14
CA THR A 181 -28.17 4.59 -9.38
C THR A 181 -28.00 5.39 -8.09
N ASP A 182 -28.51 4.87 -6.96
CA ASP A 182 -28.62 5.59 -5.69
C ASP A 182 -27.29 6.06 -5.09
N ILE A 183 -26.17 5.44 -5.46
CA ILE A 183 -24.82 5.79 -4.97
C ILE A 183 -24.09 6.79 -5.87
N TYR A 184 -24.71 7.24 -6.95
CA TYR A 184 -24.13 8.15 -7.94
C TYR A 184 -24.88 9.46 -8.05
N HIS A 185 -24.14 10.52 -8.37
CA HIS A 185 -24.71 11.85 -8.64
C HIS A 185 -25.11 12.05 -10.12
N ARG A 186 -24.67 11.15 -11.02
CA ARG A 186 -24.91 11.20 -12.47
C ARG A 186 -24.70 9.83 -13.09
N ASP A 187 -25.22 9.65 -14.31
CA ASP A 187 -24.93 8.49 -15.14
C ASP A 187 -23.44 8.39 -15.48
N ILE A 188 -22.97 7.16 -15.73
CA ILE A 188 -21.56 6.89 -16.01
C ILE A 188 -21.34 6.83 -17.53
N PRO A 189 -20.68 7.83 -18.13
CA PRO A 189 -20.43 7.85 -19.56
C PRO A 189 -19.43 6.76 -19.96
N PHE A 190 -19.60 6.18 -21.15
CA PHE A 190 -18.77 5.06 -21.61
C PHE A 190 -17.27 5.40 -21.73
N ASN A 191 -16.94 6.65 -22.02
CA ASN A 191 -15.53 7.08 -22.10
C ASN A 191 -14.82 7.09 -20.73
N ALA A 192 -15.55 6.95 -19.61
CA ALA A 192 -14.98 6.75 -18.27
C ALA A 192 -14.59 5.29 -17.99
N ARG A 193 -14.78 4.37 -18.94
CA ARG A 193 -14.48 2.93 -18.78
C ARG A 193 -13.10 2.64 -18.23
N GLY A 194 -13.03 1.61 -17.40
CA GLY A 194 -11.79 0.94 -17.04
C GLY A 194 -11.25 0.09 -18.20
N PHE A 195 -9.96 -0.24 -18.15
CA PHE A 195 -9.38 -1.20 -19.10
C PHE A 195 -9.84 -2.62 -18.75
N ILE A 196 -10.50 -3.31 -19.69
CA ILE A 196 -10.88 -4.73 -19.55
C ILE A 196 -9.66 -5.62 -19.77
N SER A 197 -8.90 -5.32 -20.83
CA SER A 197 -7.68 -6.03 -21.20
C SER A 197 -6.71 -5.07 -21.89
N ILE A 198 -5.55 -5.58 -22.31
CA ILE A 198 -4.57 -4.80 -23.07
C ILE A 198 -5.02 -4.47 -24.50
N SER A 199 -6.18 -4.97 -24.97
CA SER A 199 -6.66 -4.81 -26.34
C SER A 199 -6.83 -3.34 -26.76
N GLU A 200 -7.29 -2.47 -25.88
CA GLU A 200 -7.43 -1.03 -26.15
C GLU A 200 -6.07 -0.39 -26.46
N LEU A 201 -5.02 -0.75 -25.70
CA LEU A 201 -3.66 -0.28 -25.96
C LEU A 201 -3.06 -0.91 -27.24
N LEU A 202 -3.38 -2.18 -27.53
CA LEU A 202 -2.98 -2.83 -28.77
C LEU A 202 -3.63 -2.19 -30.00
N ALA A 203 -4.88 -1.72 -29.90
CA ALA A 203 -5.53 -1.02 -30.99
C ALA A 203 -4.89 0.35 -31.25
N VAL A 204 -4.51 1.09 -30.19
CA VAL A 204 -3.67 2.29 -30.33
C VAL A 204 -2.34 1.95 -31.01
N TRP A 205 -1.67 0.88 -30.60
CA TRP A 205 -0.43 0.42 -31.23
C TRP A 205 -0.60 0.09 -32.71
N ASN A 206 -1.69 -0.58 -33.08
CA ASN A 206 -1.99 -0.98 -34.45
C ASN A 206 -2.27 0.22 -35.37
N SER A 207 -2.71 1.35 -34.81
CA SER A 207 -2.93 2.60 -35.57
C SER A 207 -1.64 3.25 -36.08
N TYR A 208 -0.47 2.89 -35.52
CA TYR A 208 0.81 3.38 -36.03
C TYR A 208 1.14 2.79 -37.40
N THR A 209 1.39 3.66 -38.39
CA THR A 209 1.77 3.23 -39.74
C THR A 209 3.16 2.59 -39.74
N PRO A 210 3.46 1.70 -40.71
CA PRO A 210 4.81 1.14 -40.84
C PRO A 210 5.91 2.21 -40.93
N GLU A 211 5.66 3.29 -41.68
CA GLU A 211 6.58 4.44 -41.80
C GLU A 211 6.80 5.13 -40.44
N PHE A 212 5.73 5.31 -39.66
CA PHE A 212 5.85 5.92 -38.34
C PHE A 212 6.62 5.05 -37.35
N ARG A 213 6.39 3.73 -37.36
CA ARG A 213 7.18 2.79 -36.55
C ARG A 213 8.67 2.84 -36.93
N ALA A 214 8.97 2.83 -38.23
CA ALA A 214 10.35 2.93 -38.71
C ALA A 214 11.02 4.25 -38.29
N ALA A 215 10.29 5.37 -38.32
CA ALA A 215 10.80 6.65 -37.83
C ALA A 215 11.12 6.61 -36.33
N ILE A 216 10.30 5.95 -35.50
CA ILE A 216 10.58 5.79 -34.07
C ILE A 216 11.85 4.94 -33.86
N GLU A 217 11.97 3.81 -34.56
CA GLU A 217 13.15 2.95 -34.49
C GLU A 217 14.43 3.69 -34.86
N ASP A 218 14.40 4.45 -35.96
CA ASP A 218 15.52 5.28 -36.41
C ASP A 218 15.88 6.41 -35.42
N LEU A 219 14.88 7.12 -34.88
CA LEU A 219 15.11 8.26 -33.99
C LEU A 219 15.67 7.86 -32.63
N PHE A 220 15.36 6.66 -32.15
CA PHE A 220 15.77 6.19 -30.82
C PHE A 220 16.81 5.06 -30.85
N ASN A 221 17.28 4.68 -32.04
CA ASN A 221 18.15 3.51 -32.24
C ASN A 221 17.59 2.29 -31.50
N ALA A 222 16.33 2.00 -31.77
CA ALA A 222 15.51 1.09 -30.99
C ALA A 222 14.84 0.06 -31.90
N THR A 223 14.47 -1.07 -31.30
CA THR A 223 13.58 -2.07 -31.92
C THR A 223 12.21 -1.99 -31.25
N LEU A 224 11.14 -1.98 -32.06
CA LEU A 224 9.75 -2.00 -31.62
C LEU A 224 9.08 -3.38 -31.78
N HIS A 225 9.76 -4.34 -32.41
CA HIS A 225 9.20 -5.63 -32.81
C HIS A 225 9.35 -6.73 -31.75
N GLY A 226 8.21 -7.35 -31.39
CA GLY A 226 8.14 -8.59 -30.61
C GLY A 226 8.77 -8.50 -29.21
N ASP A 227 9.22 -9.65 -28.70
CA ASP A 227 9.89 -9.77 -27.38
C ASP A 227 11.28 -9.11 -27.34
N GLN A 228 11.78 -8.64 -28.49
CA GLN A 228 13.03 -7.89 -28.62
C GLN A 228 12.81 -6.37 -28.58
N GLY A 229 11.60 -5.93 -28.29
CA GLY A 229 11.28 -4.52 -28.07
C GLY A 229 12.21 -3.89 -27.04
N THR A 230 12.81 -2.76 -27.40
CA THR A 230 13.74 -2.01 -26.53
C THR A 230 13.10 -0.77 -25.91
N LEU A 231 11.87 -0.46 -26.31
CA LEU A 231 11.08 0.65 -25.80
C LEU A 231 9.78 0.15 -25.18
N ALA A 232 9.40 0.82 -24.09
CA ALA A 232 8.09 0.66 -23.49
C ALA A 232 7.26 1.93 -23.71
N ALA A 233 5.96 1.77 -23.90
CA ALA A 233 5.01 2.86 -24.03
C ALA A 233 3.94 2.77 -22.94
N SER A 234 3.45 3.91 -22.45
CA SER A 234 2.29 3.95 -21.56
C SER A 234 1.48 5.22 -21.72
N GLY A 235 0.17 5.08 -21.54
CA GLY A 235 -0.76 6.21 -21.51
C GLY A 235 -0.69 6.98 -20.19
N SER A 236 -0.99 8.28 -20.21
CA SER A 236 -1.28 9.08 -19.02
C SER A 236 -2.76 9.45 -18.94
N GLY A 237 -3.27 9.53 -17.70
CA GLY A 237 -4.63 9.96 -17.37
C GLY A 237 -4.64 11.26 -16.55
N PRO A 238 -5.81 11.89 -16.35
CA PRO A 238 -7.14 11.38 -16.68
C PRO A 238 -7.40 11.37 -18.20
N PHE A 239 -8.22 10.42 -18.64
CA PHE A 239 -8.54 10.26 -20.06
C PHE A 239 -9.70 11.16 -20.51
N SER A 240 -10.43 11.74 -19.56
CA SER A 240 -11.57 12.61 -19.79
C SER A 240 -11.81 13.46 -18.54
N PHE A 241 -12.49 14.60 -18.71
CA PHE A 241 -12.93 15.43 -17.58
C PHE A 241 -14.42 15.27 -17.27
N ASP A 242 -15.22 14.96 -18.29
CA ASP A 242 -16.67 14.85 -18.20
C ASP A 242 -17.25 13.58 -18.85
N GLY A 243 -16.41 12.80 -19.53
CA GLY A 243 -16.78 11.60 -20.27
C GLY A 243 -17.35 11.84 -21.67
N SER A 244 -17.38 13.09 -22.15
CA SER A 244 -17.77 13.39 -23.54
C SER A 244 -16.74 12.92 -24.57
N PHE A 245 -15.47 12.83 -24.16
CA PHE A 245 -14.37 12.31 -24.97
C PHE A 245 -13.51 11.34 -24.15
N ARG A 246 -12.61 10.60 -24.82
CA ARG A 246 -11.50 9.85 -24.20
C ARG A 246 -10.21 10.10 -24.97
N ARG A 247 -9.23 10.73 -24.33
CA ARG A 247 -7.94 11.08 -24.95
C ARG A 247 -6.78 10.65 -24.07
N ILE A 248 -5.69 10.24 -24.70
CA ILE A 248 -4.55 9.66 -24.00
C ILE A 248 -3.25 10.24 -24.57
N TRP A 249 -2.36 10.70 -23.70
CA TRP A 249 -0.97 10.91 -24.06
C TRP A 249 -0.21 9.60 -23.91
N ILE A 250 0.32 9.06 -25.01
CA ILE A 250 1.26 7.94 -25.00
C ILE A 250 2.67 8.50 -24.88
N SER A 251 3.34 8.16 -23.79
CA SER A 251 4.76 8.45 -23.56
C SER A 251 5.62 7.23 -23.83
N TRP A 252 6.87 7.47 -24.21
CA TRP A 252 7.84 6.43 -24.53
C TRP A 252 9.04 6.47 -23.59
N ARG A 253 9.64 5.32 -23.34
CA ARG A 253 10.80 5.15 -22.47
C ARG A 253 11.60 3.93 -22.90
N LYS A 254 12.85 3.83 -22.46
CA LYS A 254 13.64 2.60 -22.63
C LYS A 254 13.04 1.48 -21.78
N ASP A 255 12.91 0.28 -22.35
CA ASP A 255 12.43 -0.89 -21.62
C ASP A 255 13.58 -1.55 -20.84
N VAL A 256 13.91 -0.94 -19.70
CA VAL A 256 15.01 -1.36 -18.82
C VAL A 256 14.56 -1.32 -17.36
N ALA A 257 15.38 -1.86 -16.45
CA ALA A 257 15.10 -1.78 -15.02
C ALA A 257 14.94 -0.31 -14.59
N GLY A 258 13.83 0.02 -13.92
CA GLY A 258 13.50 1.41 -13.58
C GLY A 258 13.13 2.26 -14.79
N ALA A 259 12.45 1.68 -15.80
CA ALA A 259 12.09 2.31 -17.07
C ALA A 259 11.52 3.74 -16.95
N TRP A 260 10.74 4.05 -15.92
CA TRP A 260 10.18 5.39 -15.68
C TRP A 260 11.24 6.49 -15.50
N LEU A 261 12.47 6.10 -15.14
CA LEU A 261 13.63 6.99 -15.01
C LEU A 261 14.38 7.20 -16.35
N HIS A 262 13.93 6.53 -17.42
CA HIS A 262 14.51 6.62 -18.77
C HIS A 262 13.49 7.11 -19.81
N PRO A 263 12.80 8.25 -19.57
CA PRO A 263 11.82 8.77 -20.51
C PRO A 263 12.49 9.22 -21.81
N LEU A 264 11.82 8.98 -22.93
CA LEU A 264 12.14 9.59 -24.20
C LEU A 264 11.34 10.88 -24.33
N SER A 265 11.95 11.92 -24.91
CA SER A 265 11.23 13.17 -25.19
C SER A 265 10.28 13.00 -26.38
N PHE A 266 9.34 12.07 -26.30
CA PHE A 266 8.44 11.72 -27.38
C PHE A 266 7.07 11.32 -26.84
N TRP A 267 6.04 12.05 -27.29
CA TRP A 267 4.68 11.91 -26.81
C TRP A 267 3.68 11.98 -27.97
N ASN A 268 2.64 11.16 -27.89
CA ASN A 268 1.62 11.03 -28.92
C ASN A 268 0.26 11.24 -28.27
N TYR A 269 -0.51 12.22 -28.73
CA TYR A 269 -1.84 12.49 -28.20
C TYR A 269 -2.90 11.82 -29.06
N PHE A 270 -3.68 10.94 -28.46
CA PHE A 270 -4.69 10.15 -29.15
C PHE A 270 -6.10 10.55 -28.78
N GLU A 271 -7.00 10.53 -29.77
CA GLU A 271 -8.45 10.47 -29.59
C GLU A 271 -8.88 9.00 -29.67
N VAL A 272 -9.44 8.48 -28.57
CA VAL A 272 -9.86 7.07 -28.41
C VAL A 272 -11.29 6.95 -27.86
N SER A 273 -12.11 7.96 -28.14
CA SER A 273 -13.54 7.96 -27.80
C SER A 273 -14.30 6.83 -28.50
N GLY A 274 -15.39 6.41 -27.87
CA GLY A 274 -16.31 5.43 -28.44
C GLY A 274 -15.78 4.00 -28.40
N THR A 275 -16.36 3.15 -29.26
CA THR A 275 -16.16 1.69 -29.26
C THR A 275 -15.48 1.16 -30.51
N ASP A 276 -15.33 1.98 -31.56
CA ASP A 276 -14.71 1.60 -32.83
C ASP A 276 -13.28 2.15 -32.95
N PRO A 277 -12.25 1.30 -32.84
CA PRO A 277 -10.86 1.73 -32.96
C PRO A 277 -10.47 2.25 -34.35
N SER A 278 -11.24 1.97 -35.41
CA SER A 278 -10.97 2.50 -36.75
C SER A 278 -11.14 4.02 -36.84
N GLN A 279 -11.90 4.61 -35.90
CA GLN A 279 -12.13 6.05 -35.81
C GLN A 279 -11.06 6.77 -34.97
N TRP A 280 -10.19 6.02 -34.30
CA TRP A 280 -9.16 6.58 -33.43
C TRP A 280 -8.05 7.20 -34.27
N LYS A 281 -7.47 8.29 -33.75
CA LYS A 281 -6.46 9.04 -34.50
C LYS A 281 -5.48 9.75 -33.58
N VAL A 282 -4.27 9.93 -34.10
CA VAL A 282 -3.27 10.82 -33.51
C VAL A 282 -3.70 12.25 -33.77
N LEU A 283 -3.90 13.01 -32.68
CA LEU A 283 -4.21 14.43 -32.72
C LEU A 283 -2.96 15.30 -32.75
N LYS A 284 -1.91 14.92 -32.00
CA LYS A 284 -0.68 15.69 -31.87
C LYS A 284 0.51 14.77 -31.60
N ILE A 285 1.68 15.17 -32.05
CA ILE A 285 2.96 14.54 -31.68
C ILE A 285 3.87 15.61 -31.11
N VAL A 286 4.53 15.31 -30.00
CA VAL A 286 5.56 16.16 -29.41
C VAL A 286 6.87 15.39 -29.41
N TYR A 287 7.89 15.91 -30.10
CA TYR A 287 9.25 15.37 -30.11
C TYR A 287 10.23 16.43 -29.63
N GLY A 288 10.84 16.20 -28.47
CA GLY A 288 11.70 17.17 -27.83
C GLY A 288 10.94 18.43 -27.40
N LYS A 289 11.14 19.52 -28.13
CA LYS A 289 10.42 20.80 -27.96
C LYS A 289 9.55 21.15 -29.18
N GLN A 290 9.46 20.22 -30.15
CA GLN A 290 8.76 20.42 -31.41
C GLN A 290 7.36 19.82 -31.31
N LEU A 291 6.35 20.62 -31.67
CA LEU A 291 4.94 20.21 -31.70
C LEU A 291 4.49 20.04 -33.16
N PHE A 292 3.87 18.90 -33.43
CA PHE A 292 3.28 18.55 -34.71
C PHE A 292 1.77 18.35 -34.54
N THR A 293 0.97 18.96 -35.40
CA THR A 293 -0.51 18.94 -35.32
C THR A 293 -1.14 17.75 -36.05
N SER A 294 -0.33 16.90 -36.68
CA SER A 294 -0.76 15.66 -37.33
C SER A 294 0.41 14.69 -37.47
N LEU A 295 0.11 13.41 -37.67
CA LEU A 295 1.11 12.40 -38.02
C LEU A 295 1.90 12.79 -39.29
N GLU A 296 1.20 13.27 -40.32
CA GLU A 296 1.83 13.64 -41.60
C GLU A 296 2.84 14.77 -41.44
N SER A 297 2.52 15.81 -40.66
CA SER A 297 3.44 16.94 -40.43
C SER A 297 4.74 16.50 -39.73
N PHE A 298 4.66 15.49 -38.85
CA PHE A 298 5.84 14.90 -38.22
C PHE A 298 6.67 14.09 -39.23
N LEU A 299 6.02 13.26 -40.04
CA LEU A 299 6.68 12.43 -41.06
C LEU A 299 7.32 13.29 -42.16
N GLU A 300 6.70 14.39 -42.57
CA GLU A 300 7.30 15.36 -43.49
C GLU A 300 8.57 15.98 -42.91
N ALA A 301 8.54 16.41 -41.65
CA ALA A 301 9.72 16.96 -40.97
C ALA A 301 10.85 15.92 -40.82
N TYR A 302 10.48 14.67 -40.55
CA TYR A 302 11.40 13.53 -40.51
C TYR A 302 12.05 13.27 -41.88
N ARG A 303 11.25 13.17 -42.95
CA ARG A 303 11.73 12.90 -44.33
C ARG A 303 12.61 14.02 -44.88
N ASN A 304 12.22 15.27 -44.65
CA ASN A 304 12.92 16.44 -45.18
C ASN A 304 14.10 16.88 -44.30
N GLY A 305 14.37 16.17 -43.20
CA GLY A 305 15.51 16.42 -42.31
C GLY A 305 15.39 17.71 -41.49
N THR A 306 14.20 18.30 -41.38
CA THR A 306 13.96 19.52 -40.60
C THR A 306 13.73 19.22 -39.11
N LEU A 307 13.49 17.96 -38.76
CA LEU A 307 13.33 17.51 -37.38
C LEU A 307 14.63 17.66 -36.57
N GLU A 308 14.61 18.43 -35.49
CA GLU A 308 15.76 18.54 -34.58
C GLU A 308 15.96 17.23 -33.78
N ARG A 309 16.84 16.35 -34.28
CA ARG A 309 17.16 15.06 -33.65
C ARG A 309 17.84 15.26 -32.28
N ARG A 310 17.48 14.41 -31.32
CA ARG A 310 18.09 14.36 -29.99
C ARG A 310 18.94 13.12 -29.80
N ARG A 311 20.01 13.23 -29.01
CA ARG A 311 20.81 12.08 -28.59
C ARG A 311 20.05 11.27 -27.53
N VAL A 312 20.08 9.95 -27.67
CA VAL A 312 19.31 9.00 -26.83
C VAL A 312 20.23 8.06 -26.04
N ASP A 313 21.54 8.15 -26.24
CA ASP A 313 22.52 7.34 -25.50
C ASP A 313 22.61 7.74 -24.03
N GLY A 314 22.82 6.76 -23.16
CA GLY A 314 23.04 6.99 -21.74
C GLY A 314 23.17 5.66 -20.99
N ASP A 315 23.96 5.67 -19.92
CA ASP A 315 24.06 4.54 -19.01
C ASP A 315 22.71 4.28 -18.32
N VAL A 316 22.23 3.05 -18.41
CA VAL A 316 20.96 2.60 -17.80
C VAL A 316 21.18 1.77 -16.53
N SER A 317 22.43 1.46 -16.17
CA SER A 317 22.74 0.57 -15.06
C SER A 317 22.39 1.15 -13.68
N TRP A 318 22.36 2.48 -13.56
CA TRP A 318 22.14 3.20 -12.31
C TRP A 318 20.71 3.08 -11.77
N SER A 319 19.72 2.74 -12.59
CA SER A 319 18.31 2.63 -12.19
C SER A 319 17.92 1.24 -11.69
N THR A 320 18.88 0.32 -11.55
CA THR A 320 18.63 -1.02 -10.99
C THR A 320 18.55 -0.97 -9.46
N ARG A 321 17.84 -1.94 -8.86
CA ARG A 321 17.89 -2.15 -7.39
C ARG A 321 19.10 -2.98 -6.94
N LYS A 322 20.06 -3.25 -7.83
CA LYS A 322 21.25 -4.03 -7.47
C LYS A 322 22.12 -3.18 -6.55
N ARG A 323 22.64 -3.81 -5.49
CA ARG A 323 23.59 -3.16 -4.59
C ARG A 323 24.89 -2.87 -5.35
N VAL A 324 25.37 -1.62 -5.27
CA VAL A 324 26.65 -1.18 -5.85
C VAL A 324 27.57 -0.65 -4.76
N GLY A 325 28.88 -0.64 -5.04
CA GLY A 325 29.92 -0.21 -4.11
C GLY A 325 30.28 -1.26 -3.05
N SER A 326 31.32 -0.97 -2.28
CA SER A 326 31.81 -1.88 -1.23
C SER A 326 30.83 -1.98 -0.07
N PRO A 327 30.66 -3.16 0.56
CA PRO A 327 29.91 -3.29 1.80
C PRO A 327 30.42 -2.34 2.88
N ARG A 328 29.51 -1.82 3.70
CA ARG A 328 29.86 -1.00 4.86
C ARG A 328 30.38 -1.91 5.98
N ASP A 329 31.09 -1.30 6.92
CA ASP A 329 31.55 -2.01 8.12
C ASP A 329 30.38 -2.72 8.82
N LEU A 330 30.61 -3.97 9.24
CA LEU A 330 29.66 -4.88 9.90
C LEU A 330 28.36 -5.23 9.15
N ASP A 331 28.16 -4.77 7.92
CA ASP A 331 26.89 -4.98 7.17
C ASP A 331 26.68 -6.41 6.65
N HIS A 332 27.64 -7.31 6.91
CA HIS A 332 27.50 -8.75 6.70
C HIS A 332 26.76 -9.44 7.86
N LEU A 333 26.59 -8.76 9.00
CA LEU A 333 25.84 -9.25 10.14
C LEU A 333 24.35 -8.90 9.98
N PRO A 334 23.42 -9.80 10.37
CA PRO A 334 22.01 -9.50 10.33
C PRO A 334 21.66 -8.36 11.30
N GLY A 335 20.79 -7.44 10.86
CA GLY A 335 20.27 -6.39 11.71
C GLY A 335 19.41 -6.91 12.88
N PRO A 336 19.11 -6.08 13.88
CA PRO A 336 18.22 -6.44 14.99
C PRO A 336 16.85 -6.90 14.49
N ARG A 337 16.26 -7.89 15.17
CA ARG A 337 14.93 -8.42 14.86
C ARG A 337 14.06 -8.53 16.11
N SER A 338 12.77 -8.23 15.97
CA SER A 338 11.77 -8.47 17.00
C SER A 338 11.39 -9.95 17.04
N VAL A 339 11.23 -10.48 18.26
CA VAL A 339 10.79 -11.86 18.50
C VAL A 339 9.84 -11.92 19.71
N SER A 340 8.83 -12.77 19.62
CA SER A 340 7.85 -13.02 20.67
C SER A 340 8.21 -14.28 21.47
N PHE A 341 8.79 -14.12 22.66
CA PHE A 341 9.23 -15.24 23.50
C PHE A 341 8.07 -16.05 24.13
N ALA A 342 6.91 -15.43 24.33
CA ALA A 342 5.74 -16.03 24.96
C ALA A 342 4.56 -16.23 23.98
N GLY A 343 4.86 -16.29 22.68
CA GLY A 343 3.84 -16.33 21.62
C GLY A 343 3.18 -14.97 21.36
N LEU A 344 2.22 -14.97 20.44
CA LEU A 344 1.57 -13.74 19.96
C LEU A 344 0.48 -13.27 20.93
N ARG A 345 0.46 -11.97 21.24
CA ARG A 345 -0.49 -11.36 22.20
C ARG A 345 -1.75 -10.78 21.56
N PHE A 346 -1.97 -11.06 20.28
CA PHE A 346 -3.20 -10.75 19.57
C PHE A 346 -3.82 -12.03 19.03
N ARG A 347 -5.12 -12.00 18.79
CA ARG A 347 -5.90 -13.14 18.33
C ARG A 347 -6.44 -12.88 16.94
N VAL A 348 -6.59 -13.94 16.16
CA VAL A 348 -7.11 -13.86 14.79
C VAL A 348 -8.14 -14.97 14.54
N ASP A 349 -9.27 -14.64 13.92
CA ASP A 349 -10.16 -15.60 13.25
C ASP A 349 -9.96 -15.42 11.74
N ARG A 350 -9.23 -16.35 11.11
CA ARG A 350 -8.90 -16.29 9.68
C ARG A 350 -10.14 -16.42 8.78
N ALA A 351 -11.10 -17.23 9.18
CA ALA A 351 -12.29 -17.49 8.36
C ALA A 351 -13.22 -16.26 8.33
N LYS A 352 -13.33 -15.55 9.46
CA LYS A 352 -14.13 -14.34 9.57
C LYS A 352 -13.36 -13.06 9.32
N GLN A 353 -12.04 -13.15 9.09
CA GLN A 353 -11.16 -12.00 8.95
C GLN A 353 -11.33 -11.02 10.13
N TYR A 354 -11.20 -11.52 11.37
CA TYR A 354 -11.37 -10.71 12.58
C TYR A 354 -10.11 -10.75 13.44
N VAL A 355 -9.73 -9.59 14.00
CA VAL A 355 -8.54 -9.42 14.84
C VAL A 355 -8.93 -8.82 16.18
N SER A 356 -8.30 -9.28 17.27
CA SER A 356 -8.45 -8.65 18.60
C SER A 356 -7.15 -8.58 19.38
N TRP A 357 -6.96 -7.51 20.16
CA TRP A 357 -5.73 -7.24 20.89
C TRP A 357 -5.98 -6.24 22.04
N MET A 358 -5.67 -6.62 23.28
CA MET A 358 -5.68 -5.71 24.44
C MET A 358 -6.97 -4.87 24.60
N GLY A 359 -8.12 -5.47 24.32
CA GLY A 359 -9.44 -4.82 24.34
C GLY A 359 -9.90 -4.24 23.01
N TRP A 360 -9.03 -4.16 22.01
CA TRP A 360 -9.38 -3.82 20.63
C TRP A 360 -9.98 -5.02 19.89
N GLY A 361 -10.89 -4.74 18.97
CA GLY A 361 -11.48 -5.72 18.05
C GLY A 361 -11.92 -5.07 16.75
N MET A 362 -11.73 -5.73 15.61
CA MET A 362 -12.17 -5.23 14.30
C MET A 362 -12.30 -6.37 13.28
N TYR A 363 -13.26 -6.23 12.37
CA TYR A 363 -13.34 -7.04 11.14
C TYR A 363 -12.51 -6.39 10.03
N LEU A 364 -11.97 -7.21 9.15
CA LEU A 364 -11.25 -6.78 7.96
C LEU A 364 -12.12 -7.04 6.73
N GLY A 365 -12.28 -6.02 5.91
CA GLY A 365 -12.83 -6.11 4.56
C GLY A 365 -11.73 -5.95 3.53
N PHE A 366 -12.00 -6.38 2.30
CA PHE A 366 -11.08 -6.19 1.18
C PHE A 366 -11.83 -6.08 -0.13
N ASP A 367 -11.53 -5.07 -0.94
CA ASP A 367 -12.14 -4.87 -2.25
C ASP A 367 -11.07 -4.67 -3.34
N ARG A 368 -11.50 -4.63 -4.61
CA ARG A 368 -10.60 -4.45 -5.76
C ARG A 368 -10.05 -3.02 -5.84
N ASP A 369 -10.88 -2.05 -5.52
CA ASP A 369 -10.66 -0.62 -5.71
C ASP A 369 -9.62 -0.04 -4.75
N MET A 370 -9.84 -0.21 -3.46
CA MET A 370 -9.06 0.40 -2.37
C MET A 370 -8.36 -0.63 -1.47
N GLY A 371 -8.75 -1.91 -1.55
CA GLY A 371 -8.10 -2.97 -0.78
C GLY A 371 -8.59 -3.03 0.67
N LEU A 372 -7.66 -3.05 1.63
CA LEU A 372 -7.96 -3.28 3.05
C LEU A 372 -8.86 -2.19 3.65
N SER A 373 -9.96 -2.60 4.28
CA SER A 373 -10.83 -1.76 5.11
C SER A 373 -11.04 -2.38 6.50
N LEU A 374 -11.30 -1.53 7.50
CA LEU A 374 -11.53 -1.93 8.89
C LEU A 374 -12.96 -1.61 9.31
N TRP A 375 -13.64 -2.56 9.93
CA TRP A 375 -15.07 -2.49 10.24
C TRP A 375 -15.38 -2.88 11.69
N ASP A 376 -16.41 -2.24 12.25
CA ASP A 376 -16.84 -2.40 13.64
C ASP A 376 -15.66 -2.39 14.62
N ILE A 377 -14.88 -1.30 14.57
CA ILE A 377 -13.71 -1.12 15.45
C ILE A 377 -14.24 -0.84 16.85
N ARG A 378 -13.95 -1.76 17.77
CA ARG A 378 -14.34 -1.69 19.17
C ARG A 378 -13.13 -1.55 20.08
N PHE A 379 -13.31 -0.84 21.17
CA PHE A 379 -12.39 -0.83 22.29
C PHE A 379 -13.15 -1.16 23.59
N LYS A 380 -12.68 -2.17 24.31
CA LYS A 380 -13.30 -2.71 25.54
C LYS A 380 -14.79 -3.01 25.37
N GLY A 381 -15.16 -3.60 24.23
CA GLY A 381 -16.52 -4.03 23.91
C GLY A 381 -17.40 -2.95 23.27
N SER A 382 -17.02 -1.67 23.37
CA SER A 382 -17.78 -0.55 22.78
C SER A 382 -17.26 -0.20 21.39
N ARG A 383 -18.15 -0.08 20.41
CA ARG A 383 -17.84 0.42 19.06
C ARG A 383 -17.45 1.89 19.13
N ILE A 384 -16.32 2.22 18.53
CA ILE A 384 -15.84 3.61 18.39
C ILE A 384 -15.85 4.07 16.93
N ILE A 385 -15.66 3.17 15.97
CA ILE A 385 -15.67 3.47 14.53
C ILE A 385 -16.41 2.35 13.81
N TYR A 386 -17.43 2.70 13.01
CA TYR A 386 -18.18 1.74 12.20
C TYR A 386 -17.37 1.25 11.00
N GLN A 387 -16.72 2.18 10.29
CA GLN A 387 -15.90 1.91 9.11
C GLN A 387 -14.70 2.86 9.10
N LEU A 388 -13.51 2.33 8.85
CA LEU A 388 -12.31 3.07 8.53
C LEU A 388 -11.68 2.45 7.29
N ALA A 389 -11.72 3.17 6.17
CA ALA A 389 -11.25 2.68 4.88
C ALA A 389 -10.61 3.82 4.07
N PRO A 390 -9.53 3.55 3.31
CA PRO A 390 -9.07 4.49 2.28
C PRO A 390 -10.17 4.67 1.22
N GLN A 391 -10.26 5.86 0.63
CA GLN A 391 -11.31 6.21 -0.35
C GLN A 391 -10.77 6.52 -1.75
N GLU A 392 -9.55 7.05 -1.83
CA GLU A 392 -8.81 7.33 -3.06
C GLU A 392 -7.33 7.56 -2.73
N ALA A 393 -6.44 7.39 -3.69
CA ALA A 393 -5.09 7.95 -3.69
C ALA A 393 -4.86 8.76 -4.97
N LEU A 394 -4.47 10.04 -4.80
CA LEU A 394 -4.25 10.98 -5.88
C LEU A 394 -2.75 11.25 -6.06
N ALA A 395 -2.24 11.07 -7.27
CA ALA A 395 -0.91 11.54 -7.67
C ALA A 395 -1.05 12.59 -8.79
N HIS A 396 -1.03 13.86 -8.41
CA HIS A 396 -1.14 15.00 -9.33
C HIS A 396 0.25 15.55 -9.64
N TYR A 397 0.63 15.52 -10.92
CA TYR A 397 1.93 15.95 -11.41
C TYR A 397 1.87 17.36 -12.01
N GLY A 398 3.05 17.94 -12.19
CA GLY A 398 3.27 19.16 -12.96
C GLY A 398 4.62 19.08 -13.66
N GLY A 399 4.70 19.60 -14.87
CA GLY A 399 5.92 19.60 -15.68
C GLY A 399 5.78 20.45 -16.93
N ASN A 400 6.86 20.54 -17.72
CA ASN A 400 6.88 21.29 -18.98
C ASN A 400 6.65 20.40 -20.21
N ASP A 401 6.59 19.08 -20.03
CA ASP A 401 6.17 18.12 -21.05
C ASP A 401 4.67 17.83 -20.95
N PRO A 402 4.02 17.40 -22.05
CA PRO A 402 2.57 17.20 -22.08
C PRO A 402 2.09 16.08 -21.15
N MET A 403 2.92 15.08 -20.86
CA MET A 403 2.52 14.00 -19.96
C MET A 403 2.48 14.50 -18.52
N GLN A 404 3.60 15.02 -18.00
CA GLN A 404 3.69 15.45 -16.61
C GLN A 404 2.74 16.61 -16.29
N SER A 405 2.53 17.54 -17.24
CA SER A 405 1.60 18.65 -17.05
C SER A 405 0.13 18.25 -16.99
N THR A 406 -0.25 17.09 -17.55
CA THR A 406 -1.65 16.65 -17.61
C THR A 406 -1.95 15.47 -16.70
N THR A 407 -0.93 14.90 -16.05
CA THR A 407 -1.10 13.66 -15.28
C THR A 407 -1.70 13.94 -13.91
N ALA A 408 -2.88 13.37 -13.66
CA ALA A 408 -3.50 13.30 -12.34
C ALA A 408 -4.10 11.90 -12.13
N TRP A 409 -3.32 11.01 -11.51
CA TRP A 409 -3.75 9.64 -11.26
C TRP A 409 -4.72 9.56 -10.10
N GLN A 410 -5.80 8.81 -10.29
CA GLN A 410 -6.74 8.42 -9.26
C GLN A 410 -6.65 6.90 -9.16
N ASP A 411 -5.88 6.40 -8.18
CA ASP A 411 -5.44 5.00 -8.17
C ASP A 411 -6.56 3.99 -7.95
N ARG A 412 -7.70 4.43 -7.40
CA ARG A 412 -8.92 3.63 -7.36
C ARG A 412 -9.31 3.10 -8.75
N TYR A 413 -9.13 3.91 -9.80
CA TYR A 413 -9.39 3.51 -11.19
C TYR A 413 -8.58 2.27 -11.60
N PHE A 414 -7.33 2.17 -11.14
CA PHE A 414 -6.46 1.02 -11.43
C PHE A 414 -6.72 -0.17 -10.49
N GLY A 415 -7.33 0.08 -9.34
CA GLY A 415 -7.65 -0.93 -8.33
C GLY A 415 -6.46 -1.22 -7.45
N MET A 416 -6.25 -0.36 -6.44
CA MET A 416 -5.19 -0.51 -5.43
C MET A 416 -5.26 -1.88 -4.74
N GLY A 417 -6.47 -2.36 -4.43
CA GLY A 417 -6.67 -3.68 -3.84
C GLY A 417 -6.21 -4.81 -4.76
N SER A 418 -6.55 -4.74 -6.05
CA SER A 418 -6.08 -5.70 -7.05
C SER A 418 -4.57 -5.58 -7.38
N ALA A 419 -3.95 -4.46 -7.01
CA ALA A 419 -2.51 -4.21 -7.14
C ALA A 419 -1.70 -4.74 -5.94
N VAL A 420 -2.35 -5.31 -4.92
CA VAL A 420 -1.65 -5.97 -3.81
C VAL A 420 -0.97 -7.25 -4.29
N ARG A 421 0.23 -7.52 -3.76
CA ARG A 421 1.03 -8.71 -4.03
C ARG A 421 1.43 -9.36 -2.72
N ASP A 422 1.92 -10.59 -2.79
CA ASP A 422 2.41 -11.28 -1.60
C ASP A 422 3.51 -10.47 -0.92
N MET A 423 3.26 -10.05 0.31
CA MET A 423 4.26 -9.37 1.13
C MET A 423 5.40 -10.33 1.48
N LEU A 424 6.62 -9.78 1.47
CA LEU A 424 7.86 -10.48 1.78
C LEU A 424 8.07 -10.59 3.31
N PRO A 425 8.02 -11.79 3.90
CA PRO A 425 8.24 -11.96 5.34
C PRO A 425 9.64 -11.56 5.76
N GLY A 426 9.73 -10.78 6.84
CA GLY A 426 10.97 -10.21 7.34
C GLY A 426 11.40 -8.90 6.66
N TYR A 427 10.72 -8.49 5.58
CA TYR A 427 10.98 -7.22 4.89
C TYR A 427 9.78 -6.28 5.03
N ASP A 428 8.62 -6.66 4.48
CA ASP A 428 7.41 -5.83 4.51
C ASP A 428 6.73 -5.84 5.88
N CYS A 429 6.82 -6.99 6.57
CA CYS A 429 6.35 -7.18 7.94
C CYS A 429 7.34 -8.06 8.72
N PRO A 430 7.32 -8.01 10.06
CA PRO A 430 8.15 -8.90 10.89
C PRO A 430 7.93 -10.38 10.54
N HIS A 431 8.98 -11.19 10.73
CA HIS A 431 8.94 -12.61 10.36
C HIS A 431 7.82 -13.41 11.06
N GLU A 432 7.45 -13.03 12.28
CA GLU A 432 6.37 -13.66 13.07
C GLU A 432 4.99 -13.05 12.83
N ALA A 433 4.85 -12.16 11.85
CA ALA A 433 3.55 -11.60 11.48
C ALA A 433 2.58 -12.69 11.00
N VAL A 434 1.30 -12.49 11.29
CA VAL A 434 0.23 -13.35 10.80
C VAL A 434 -0.25 -12.80 9.47
N TYR A 435 -0.02 -13.57 8.41
CA TYR A 435 -0.47 -13.23 7.06
C TYR A 435 -1.86 -13.78 6.78
N LEU A 436 -2.73 -12.96 6.19
CA LEU A 436 -4.09 -13.30 5.81
C LEU A 436 -4.29 -13.10 4.30
N PRO A 437 -5.05 -14.01 3.66
CA PRO A 437 -5.34 -13.92 2.24
C PRO A 437 -6.41 -12.85 1.97
N ALA A 438 -6.39 -12.31 0.77
CA ALA A 438 -7.49 -11.53 0.22
C ALA A 438 -7.74 -11.89 -1.24
N THR A 439 -9.01 -11.92 -1.64
CA THR A 439 -9.42 -12.22 -3.01
C THR A 439 -10.02 -10.98 -3.65
N THR A 440 -9.56 -10.65 -4.85
CA THR A 440 -10.16 -9.59 -5.67
C THR A 440 -10.63 -10.17 -7.00
N ARG A 441 -11.69 -9.60 -7.55
CA ARG A 441 -12.23 -9.96 -8.87
C ARG A 441 -11.91 -8.84 -9.86
N THR A 442 -11.36 -9.23 -11.00
CA THR A 442 -11.13 -8.38 -12.18
C THR A 442 -11.98 -8.90 -13.34
N PRO A 443 -12.09 -8.16 -14.47
CA PRO A 443 -12.80 -8.66 -15.66
C PRO A 443 -12.28 -10.03 -16.12
N LEU A 444 -10.97 -10.28 -15.96
CA LEU A 444 -10.29 -11.48 -16.46
C LEU A 444 -10.36 -12.68 -15.50
N GLY A 445 -10.72 -12.47 -14.23
CA GLY A 445 -10.56 -13.52 -13.24
C GLY A 445 -10.59 -13.04 -11.79
N SER A 446 -10.73 -14.00 -10.88
CA SER A 446 -10.53 -13.80 -9.45
C SER A 446 -9.09 -14.19 -9.09
N ILE A 447 -8.42 -13.36 -8.29
CA ILE A 447 -7.05 -13.60 -7.83
C ILE A 447 -7.06 -13.55 -6.31
N THR A 448 -6.52 -14.60 -5.68
CA THR A 448 -6.24 -14.64 -4.25
C THR A 448 -4.76 -14.38 -4.03
N VAL A 449 -4.45 -13.40 -3.18
CA VAL A 449 -3.09 -13.13 -2.70
C VAL A 449 -3.01 -13.63 -1.28
N GLU A 450 -2.15 -14.62 -1.02
CA GLU A 450 -2.10 -15.36 0.25
C GLU A 450 -1.54 -14.52 1.41
N LYS A 451 -0.67 -13.56 1.09
CA LYS A 451 -0.04 -12.62 2.03
C LYS A 451 -0.46 -11.18 1.76
N ALA A 452 -1.75 -10.97 1.49
CA ALA A 452 -2.31 -9.67 1.18
C ALA A 452 -2.37 -8.72 2.39
N ILE A 453 -2.60 -9.28 3.58
CA ILE A 453 -2.68 -8.55 4.83
C ILE A 453 -1.70 -9.18 5.81
N CYS A 454 -0.98 -8.38 6.60
CA CYS A 454 -0.17 -8.87 7.71
C CYS A 454 -0.59 -8.18 9.01
N VAL A 455 -0.65 -8.96 10.08
CA VAL A 455 -1.00 -8.51 11.42
C VAL A 455 0.15 -8.81 12.35
N PHE A 456 0.63 -7.82 13.09
CA PHE A 456 1.71 -8.00 14.05
C PHE A 456 1.65 -6.99 15.19
N GLU A 457 2.21 -7.38 16.33
CA GLU A 457 2.50 -6.46 17.42
C GLU A 457 3.91 -5.91 17.25
N GLN A 458 4.09 -4.61 17.50
CA GLN A 458 5.38 -3.95 17.40
C GLN A 458 5.71 -3.23 18.70
N ASP A 459 6.89 -3.53 19.27
CA ASP A 459 7.51 -2.70 20.30
C ASP A 459 7.91 -1.36 19.65
N THR A 460 7.45 -0.26 20.23
CA THR A 460 7.68 1.09 19.69
C THR A 460 9.09 1.62 19.97
N GLY A 461 9.89 0.89 20.76
CA GLY A 461 11.23 1.31 21.19
C GLY A 461 11.22 2.42 22.24
N LYS A 462 10.03 2.86 22.68
CA LYS A 462 9.83 3.90 23.69
C LYS A 462 8.68 3.52 24.64
N PRO A 463 8.71 3.98 25.90
CA PRO A 463 7.58 3.79 26.81
C PRO A 463 6.36 4.62 26.37
N ILE A 464 5.15 4.11 26.60
CA ILE A 464 3.90 4.87 26.45
C ILE A 464 3.84 6.00 27.48
N THR A 465 4.23 5.69 28.71
CA THR A 465 4.38 6.67 29.80
C THR A 465 5.60 6.30 30.63
N ARG A 466 6.29 7.31 31.12
CA ARG A 466 7.34 7.17 32.13
C ARG A 466 7.33 8.38 33.04
N HIS A 467 7.58 8.15 34.32
CA HIS A 467 7.78 9.21 35.29
C HIS A 467 8.93 8.85 36.24
N THR A 468 9.55 9.89 36.78
CA THR A 468 10.60 9.77 37.78
C THR A 468 10.31 10.81 38.83
N GLY A 469 9.97 10.33 40.03
CA GLY A 469 9.80 11.17 41.22
C GLY A 469 10.73 10.74 42.35
N TYR A 470 10.60 11.41 43.48
CA TYR A 470 11.49 11.28 44.65
C TYR A 470 10.86 10.52 45.81
N VAL A 471 9.57 10.20 45.70
CA VAL A 471 8.81 9.44 46.71
C VAL A 471 8.59 8.00 46.22
N ASP A 472 8.44 7.07 47.16
CA ASP A 472 8.17 5.67 46.86
C ASP A 472 6.93 5.52 45.95
N GLY A 473 7.05 4.71 44.90
CA GLY A 473 6.03 4.52 43.88
C GLY A 473 5.98 5.55 42.72
N GLU A 474 6.75 6.64 42.76
CA GLU A 474 6.73 7.66 41.68
C GLU A 474 7.63 7.31 40.48
N PHE A 475 8.61 6.42 40.65
CA PHE A 475 9.40 5.91 39.54
C PHE A 475 8.67 4.77 38.85
N GLY A 476 8.32 4.96 37.58
CA GLY A 476 7.63 3.94 36.81
C GLY A 476 7.68 4.20 35.30
N ALA A 477 7.56 3.13 34.53
CA ALA A 477 7.44 3.19 33.09
C ALA A 477 6.56 2.07 32.57
N VAL A 478 5.83 2.34 31.49
CA VAL A 478 5.01 1.36 30.78
C VAL A 478 5.56 1.23 29.37
N LYS A 479 5.97 0.02 28.98
CA LYS A 479 6.46 -0.25 27.62
C LYS A 479 5.38 0.05 26.58
N GLY A 480 5.81 0.59 25.43
CA GLY A 480 4.92 0.90 24.33
C GLY A 480 4.85 -0.19 23.28
N TYR A 481 3.66 -0.75 23.11
CA TYR A 481 3.33 -1.71 22.06
C TYR A 481 2.17 -1.19 21.21
N VAL A 482 2.20 -1.51 19.92
CA VAL A 482 1.11 -1.21 18.98
C VAL A 482 0.75 -2.46 18.19
N LEU A 483 -0.54 -2.60 17.86
CA LEU A 483 -0.98 -3.56 16.85
C LEU A 483 -0.95 -2.87 15.48
N VAL A 484 -0.35 -3.54 14.49
CA VAL A 484 -0.34 -3.10 13.09
C VAL A 484 -1.10 -4.11 12.25
N VAL A 485 -2.03 -3.62 11.43
CA VAL A 485 -2.65 -4.34 10.32
C VAL A 485 -2.23 -3.61 9.04
N ARG A 486 -1.52 -4.30 8.15
CA ARG A 486 -0.91 -3.69 6.97
C ARG A 486 -1.27 -4.45 5.69
N SER A 487 -1.44 -3.70 4.62
CA SER A 487 -1.49 -4.17 3.23
C SER A 487 -0.65 -3.19 2.39
N ILE A 488 -0.08 -3.67 1.28
CA ILE A 488 0.78 -2.87 0.40
C ILE A 488 0.27 -3.04 -1.04
N ALA A 489 -0.21 -1.94 -1.62
CA ALA A 489 -0.58 -1.85 -3.02
C ALA A 489 0.60 -1.32 -3.84
N ALA A 490 0.98 -2.03 -4.90
CA ALA A 490 1.99 -1.58 -5.86
C ALA A 490 1.29 -1.22 -7.18
N VAL A 491 0.74 0.00 -7.25
CA VAL A 491 0.07 0.51 -8.46
C VAL A 491 1.14 0.99 -9.44
N GLY A 492 1.09 0.47 -10.67
CA GLY A 492 2.14 0.67 -11.68
C GLY A 492 3.15 -0.48 -11.72
N LYS A 493 4.27 -0.27 -12.41
CA LYS A 493 5.42 -1.19 -12.50
C LYS A 493 6.71 -0.47 -12.17
#